data_AF-A0A285NM13-F1
#
_entry.id   AF-A0A285NM13-F1
#
_cell.length_a   1.000
_cell.length_b   1.000
_cell.length_c   1.000
_cell.angle_alpha   90.00
_cell.angle_beta   90.00
_cell.angle_gamma   90.00
#
_symmetry.space_group_name_H-M   'P 1'
#
loop_
_entity.id
_entity.type
_entity.pdbx_description
1 polymer ?
#
loop_
_entity_poly.entity_id
_entity_poly.type
_entity_poly.pdbx_seq_one_letter_code
_entity_poly.pdbx_strand_id
1 'polypeptide(L)' 'MVDAVKELDVKFVEIPYRCKCGKEGKEIIVVANNVGVLDTRCEKCGRRIVETKIVENEKVEN' A
#
# COMPACT_ATOMS: atom_id res chain seq x y z
N MET A 1 -8.35 8.40 -34.72
CA MET A 1 -8.61 8.60 -33.29
C MET A 1 -7.87 7.48 -32.58
N VAL A 2 -6.73 7.79 -31.96
CA VAL A 2 -5.97 6.79 -31.20
C VAL A 2 -6.40 6.99 -29.76
N ASP A 3 -7.21 6.08 -29.25
CA ASP A 3 -7.55 6.05 -27.84
C ASP A 3 -6.24 5.98 -27.06
N ALA A 4 -5.95 7.02 -26.28
CA ALA A 4 -4.80 7.04 -25.41
C ALA A 4 -4.97 5.92 -24.39
N VAL A 5 -4.24 4.82 -24.58
CA VAL A 5 -4.06 3.80 -23.56
C VAL A 5 -3.35 4.51 -22.41
N LYS A 6 -4.12 5.00 -21.43
CA LYS A 6 -3.56 5.50 -20.18
C LYS A 6 -2.79 4.34 -19.58
N GLU A 7 -1.47 4.48 -19.49
CA GLU A 7 -0.63 3.53 -18.78
C GLU A 7 -1.20 3.39 -17.36
N LEU A 8 -1.60 2.17 -17.01
CA LEU A 8 -2.11 1.85 -15.68
C LEU A 8 -0.96 1.96 -14.69
N ASP A 9 -0.93 3.02 -13.89
CA ASP A 9 0.02 3.22 -12.79
C ASP A 9 -0.34 2.32 -11.61
N VAL A 10 -0.01 1.02 -11.74
CA VAL A 10 -0.24 -0.01 -10.72
C VAL A 10 1.10 -0.52 -10.22
N LYS A 11 1.31 -0.49 -8.91
CA LYS A 11 2.56 -0.91 -8.24
C LYS A 11 2.24 -1.82 -7.05
N PHE A 12 3.17 -2.72 -6.75
CA PHE A 12 3.17 -3.49 -5.50
C PHE A 12 4.16 -2.81 -4.55
N VAL A 13 3.66 -2.29 -3.43
CA VAL A 13 4.46 -1.49 -2.50
C VAL A 13 4.43 -2.14 -1.12
N GLU A 14 5.61 -2.27 -0.50
CA GLU A 14 5.74 -2.69 0.89
C GLU A 14 5.37 -1.51 1.82
N ILE A 15 4.29 -1.65 2.57
CA ILE A 15 3.78 -0.60 3.46
C ILE A 15 3.87 -1.06 4.91
N PRO A 16 4.46 -0.24 5.82
CA PRO A 16 4.47 -0.54 7.23
C PRO A 16 3.08 -0.35 7.86
N TYR A 17 2.79 -1.17 8.86
CA TYR A 17 1.61 -1.02 9.70
C TYR A 17 1.97 -1.17 11.17
N ARG A 18 1.18 -0.49 12.03
CA ARG A 18 1.29 -0.63 13.48
C ARG A 18 -0.04 -1.04 14.05
N CYS A 19 -0.09 -2.23 14.64
CA CYS A 19 -1.28 -2.70 15.32
C CYS A 19 -1.47 -1.98 16.66
N LYS A 20 -2.71 -1.81 17.09
CA LYS A 20 -3.06 -1.32 18.44
C LYS A 20 -2.50 -2.18 19.59
N CYS A 21 -2.08 -3.42 19.34
CA CYS A 21 -1.38 -4.25 20.33
C CYS A 21 0.13 -3.91 20.48
N GLY A 22 0.62 -2.92 19.72
CA GLY A 22 2.01 -2.47 19.71
C GLY A 22 2.92 -3.21 18.73
N LYS A 23 2.47 -4.29 18.08
CA LYS A 23 3.24 -4.98 17.04
C LYS A 23 3.29 -4.14 15.77
N GLU A 24 4.50 -3.96 15.25
CA GLU A 24 4.76 -3.39 13.93
C GLU A 24 5.03 -4.52 12.94
N GLY A 25 4.68 -4.27 11.69
CA GLY A 25 4.87 -5.20 10.58
C GLY A 25 4.84 -4.45 9.27
N LYS A 26 4.95 -5.20 8.18
CA LYS A 26 4.85 -4.67 6.81
C LYS A 26 4.00 -5.61 5.98
N GLU A 27 3.35 -5.08 4.96
CA GLU A 27 2.53 -5.84 4.03
C GLU A 27 2.74 -5.31 2.61
N ILE A 28 2.72 -6.19 1.62
CA ILE A 28 2.74 -5.78 0.22
C ILE A 28 1.31 -5.51 -0.23
N ILE A 29 1.04 -4.27 -0.65
CA ILE A 29 -0.28 -3.87 -1.13
C ILE A 29 -0.21 -3.41 -2.58
N VAL A 30 -1.33 -3.54 -3.28
CA VAL A 30 -1.50 -2.96 -4.61
C VAL A 30 -1.84 -1.48 -4.45
N VAL A 31 -1.08 -0.64 -5.11
CA VAL A 31 -1.26 0.81 -5.19
C VAL A 31 -1.57 1.15 -6.63
N ALA A 32 -2.70 1.83 -6.85
CA ALA A 32 -3.09 2.35 -8.15
C ALA A 32 -3.30 3.86 -8.07
N ASN A 33 -2.70 4.63 -8.98
CA ASN A 33 -2.76 6.09 -8.94
C ASN A 33 -2.35 6.65 -7.56
N ASN A 34 -1.25 6.16 -7.00
CA ASN A 34 -0.74 6.51 -5.65
C ASN A 34 -1.65 6.14 -4.46
N VAL A 35 -2.75 5.41 -4.67
CA VAL A 35 -3.65 5.00 -3.58
C VAL A 35 -3.71 3.47 -3.48
N GLY A 36 -3.50 2.94 -2.28
CA GLY A 36 -3.66 1.53 -1.96
C GLY A 36 -4.51 1.31 -0.72
N VAL A 37 -5.03 0.08 -0.57
CA VAL A 37 -5.74 -0.35 0.63
C VAL A 37 -4.90 -1.41 1.33
N LEU A 38 -4.46 -1.09 2.55
CA LEU A 38 -3.88 -2.06 3.46
C LEU A 38 -5.01 -2.80 4.14
N ASP A 39 -5.12 -4.11 3.89
CA ASP A 39 -6.04 -5.02 4.58
C ASP A 39 -5.26 -6.24 5.04
N THR A 40 -4.81 -6.23 6.29
CA THR A 40 -3.97 -7.30 6.85
C THR A 40 -4.43 -7.68 8.25
N ARG A 41 -3.98 -8.84 8.74
CA ARG A 41 -4.19 -9.28 10.12
C ARG A 41 -2.87 -9.24 10.86
N CYS A 42 -2.88 -8.63 12.05
CA CYS A 42 -1.71 -8.61 12.91
C CYS A 42 -1.33 -10.04 13.32
N GLU A 43 -0.11 -10.45 12.98
CA GLU A 43 0.43 -11.79 13.30
C GLU A 43 0.45 -12.08 14.81
N LYS A 44 0.58 -11.04 15.64
CA LYS A 44 0.67 -11.20 17.11
C LYS A 44 -0.70 -11.42 17.77
N CYS A 45 -1.73 -10.68 17.36
CA CYS A 45 -3.01 -10.65 18.09
C CYS A 45 -4.23 -10.97 17.22
N GLY A 46 -4.04 -11.27 15.93
CA GLY A 46 -5.10 -11.62 14.98
C GLY A 46 -6.03 -10.48 14.59
N ARG A 47 -5.88 -9.27 15.15
CA ARG A 47 -6.72 -8.11 14.82
C ARG A 47 -6.52 -7.71 13.36
N ARG A 48 -7.63 -7.49 12.66
CA ARG A 48 -7.64 -6.93 11.31
C ARG A 48 -7.32 -5.44 11.36
N ILE A 49 -6.52 -4.99 10.41
CA ILE A 49 -6.11 -3.60 10.20
C ILE A 49 -6.53 -3.27 8.77
N VAL A 50 -7.37 -2.24 8.61
CA VAL A 50 -7.83 -1.76 7.31
C VAL A 50 -7.56 -0.27 7.24
N GLU A 51 -6.67 0.15 6.35
CA GLU A 51 -6.23 1.54 6.22
C GLU A 51 -6.05 1.89 4.74
N THR A 52 -6.51 3.07 4.33
CA THR A 52 -6.12 3.65 3.04
C THR A 52 -4.73 4.24 3.15
N LYS A 53 -3.89 3.97 2.15
CA LYS A 53 -2.50 4.44 2.09
C LYS A 53 -2.32 5.25 0.83
N ILE A 54 -1.76 6.45 0.98
CA ILE A 54 -1.33 7.29 -0.13
C ILE A 54 0.18 7.14 -0.20
N VAL A 55 0.69 6.62 -1.32
CA VAL A 55 2.12 6.43 -1.57
C VAL A 55 2.54 7.51 -2.54
N GLU A 56 3.21 8.53 -2.03
CA GLU A 56 3.85 9.51 -2.91
C GLU A 56 4.97 8.80 -3.67
N ASN A 57 5.07 9.05 -4.97
CA ASN A 57 6.22 8.60 -5.73
C ASN A 57 7.45 9.32 -5.16
N GLU A 58 8.20 8.66 -4.27
CA GLU A 58 9.56 9.07 -3.98
C GLU A 58 10.29 9.07 -5.32
N LYS A 59 10.60 10.26 -5.82
CA LYS A 59 11.58 10.40 -6.89
C LYS A 59 12.84 9.77 -6.33
N VAL A 60 13.20 8.59 -6.83
CA VAL A 60 14.53 8.03 -6.63
C VAL A 60 15.47 8.98 -7.38
N GLU A 61 15.97 10.01 -6.69
CA GLU A 61 17.13 10.77 -7.15
C GLU A 61 18.33 9.82 -7.03
N ASN A 62 18.79 9.33 -8.19
CA ASN A 62 20.10 8.69 -8.34
C ASN A 62 21.22 9.71 -8.18
#